data_AF-F8VB94-F1
#
_entry.id   AF-F8VB94-F1
#
_cell.length_a   1.000
_cell.length_b   1.000
_cell.length_c   1.000
_cell.angle_alpha   90.00
_cell.angle_beta   90.00
_cell.angle_gamma   90.00
#
_symmetry.space_group_name_H-M   'P 1'
#
loop_
_entity.id
_entity.type
_entity.pdbx_description
1 polymer ?
#
loop_
_entity_poly.entity_id
_entity_poly.type
_entity_poly.pdbx_seq_one_letter_code
_entity_poly.pdbx_strand_id
1 'polypeptide(L)'
;DGWFWLIPLPYNRTSIGVVGELDYLLQNRRDADGKLDTQKIFNEELMKCAPLKQRLEGAKQLFPIQTTKDFSYRASRIAGNNWVLVGDAFGLLGSPVLPAA
;
A
#
# COMPACT_ATOMS: atom_id res chain seq x y z
N ASP A 1 5.84 -3.87 11.70
CA ASP A 1 5.94 -4.95 10.71
C ASP A 1 5.18 -4.59 9.45
N GLY A 2 5.86 -4.69 8.32
CA GLY A 2 5.35 -4.30 7.01
C GLY A 2 6.43 -4.50 5.94
N TRP A 3 6.06 -4.35 4.68
CA TRP A 3 6.97 -4.47 3.55
C TRP A 3 6.74 -3.33 2.56
N PHE A 4 7.77 -3.02 1.78
CA PHE A 4 7.69 -2.06 0.69
C PHE A 4 7.62 -2.79 -0.64
N TRP A 5 6.70 -2.38 -1.53
CA TRP A 5 6.86 -2.69 -2.94
C TRP A 5 7.75 -1.64 -3.60
N LEU A 6 8.48 -2.07 -4.63
CA LEU A 6 9.21 -1.19 -5.53
C LEU A 6 8.96 -1.69 -6.96
N ILE A 7 8.22 -0.93 -7.75
CA ILE A 7 7.85 -1.30 -9.12
C ILE A 7 8.44 -0.24 -10.06
N PRO A 8 9.53 -0.56 -10.78
CA PRO A 8 10.09 0.33 -11.79
C PRO A 8 9.07 0.63 -12.90
N LEU A 9 9.03 1.88 -13.33
CA LEU A 9 8.16 2.39 -14.39
C LEU A 9 9.01 3.08 -15.46
N PRO A 10 8.46 3.27 -16.68
CA PRO A 10 9.12 4.07 -17.71
C PRO A 10 9.44 5.50 -17.26
N TYR A 11 10.43 6.09 -17.92
CA TYR A 11 10.90 7.47 -17.72
C TYR A 11 11.58 7.70 -16.36
N ASN A 12 12.35 6.72 -15.89
CA ASN A 12 13.11 6.79 -14.63
C ASN A 12 12.20 7.10 -13.42
N ARG A 13 11.07 6.40 -13.34
CA ARG A 13 10.11 6.50 -12.24
C ARG A 13 9.99 5.16 -11.54
N THR A 14 9.65 5.18 -10.26
CA THR A 14 9.39 3.96 -9.49
C THR A 14 8.14 4.18 -8.66
N SER A 15 7.18 3.26 -8.76
CA SER A 15 6.05 3.19 -7.83
C SER A 15 6.52 2.51 -6.55
N ILE A 16 6.30 3.17 -5.41
CA ILE A 16 6.74 2.70 -4.10
C ILE A 16 5.57 2.89 -3.14
N GLY A 17 5.33 1.88 -2.32
CA GLY A 17 4.31 1.92 -1.28
C GLY A 17 4.68 1.00 -0.15
N VAL A 18 4.17 1.32 1.04
CA VAL A 18 4.32 0.52 2.25
C VAL A 18 3.01 -0.21 2.52
N VAL A 19 3.12 -1.49 2.84
CA VAL A 19 2.01 -2.36 3.23
C VAL A 19 2.30 -2.89 4.63
N GLY A 20 1.31 -2.84 5.50
CA GLY A 20 1.43 -3.32 6.87
C GLY A 20 0.07 -3.37 7.54
N GLU A 21 0.04 -3.88 8.76
CA GLU A 21 -1.17 -3.94 9.57
C GLU A 21 -1.75 -2.54 9.80
N LEU A 22 -3.06 -2.41 9.64
CA LEU A 22 -3.74 -1.11 9.64
C LEU A 22 -3.55 -0.38 10.97
N ASP A 23 -3.79 -1.06 12.09
CA ASP A 23 -3.67 -0.47 13.42
C ASP A 23 -2.27 0.07 13.68
N TYR A 24 -1.23 -0.67 13.26
CA TYR A 24 0.16 -0.25 13.37
C TYR A 24 0.45 1.00 12.52
N LEU A 25 0.04 1.01 11.25
CA LEU A 25 0.35 2.12 10.34
C LEU A 25 -0.38 3.42 10.74
N LEU A 26 -1.56 3.32 11.34
CA LEU A 26 -2.36 4.49 11.72
C LEU A 26 -2.05 5.03 13.12
N GLN A 27 -1.38 4.25 13.97
CA GLN A 27 -1.18 4.56 15.39
C GLN A 27 -0.34 5.84 15.62
N ASN A 28 -0.92 6.84 16.29
CA ASN A 28 -0.24 8.11 16.61
C ASN A 28 0.24 8.90 15.37
N ARG A 29 -0.44 8.72 14.23
CA ARG A 29 -0.12 9.36 12.93
C ARG A 29 -1.23 10.29 12.43
N ARG A 30 -2.01 10.83 13.37
CA ARG A 30 -2.97 11.89 13.08
C ARG A 30 -2.37 13.25 13.43
N ASP A 31 -2.74 14.27 12.68
CA ASP A 31 -2.42 15.66 12.97
C ASP A 31 -3.28 16.22 14.12
N ALA A 32 -3.07 17.50 14.46
CA ALA A 32 -3.78 18.16 15.55
C ALA A 32 -5.31 18.24 15.33
N ASP A 33 -5.76 18.19 14.07
CA ASP A 33 -7.16 18.20 13.68
C ASP A 33 -7.75 16.78 13.57
N GLY A 34 -6.96 15.75 13.91
CA GLY A 34 -7.36 14.35 13.89
C GLY A 34 -7.34 13.71 12.49
N LYS A 35 -6.83 14.41 11.46
CA LYS A 35 -6.71 13.86 10.10
C LYS A 35 -5.44 13.03 9.98
N LEU A 36 -5.50 11.97 9.17
CA LEU A 36 -4.37 11.07 8.96
C LEU A 36 -3.26 11.75 8.17
N ASP A 37 -2.05 11.77 8.72
CA ASP A 37 -0.86 12.28 8.05
C ASP A 37 -0.16 11.14 7.30
N THR A 38 -0.56 10.94 6.06
CA THR A 38 -0.08 9.85 5.20
C THR A 38 1.38 10.01 4.80
N GLN A 39 1.85 11.25 4.69
CA GLN A 39 3.25 11.56 4.39
C GLN A 39 4.14 11.19 5.58
N LYS A 40 3.71 11.51 6.80
CA LYS A 40 4.41 11.14 8.03
C LYS A 40 4.55 9.63 8.17
N ILE A 41 3.47 8.87 7.93
CA ILE A 41 3.51 7.39 7.92
C ILE A 41 4.60 6.89 6.97
N PHE A 42 4.56 7.31 5.71
CA PHE A 42 5.54 6.87 4.71
C PHE A 42 6.98 7.21 5.12
N ASN A 43 7.22 8.43 5.60
CA ASN A 43 8.55 8.89 6.00
C ASN A 43 9.10 8.08 7.17
N GLU A 44 8.28 7.74 8.15
CA GLU A 44 8.75 7.02 9.34
C GLU A 44 8.97 5.54 9.05
N GLU A 45 8.17 4.92 8.17
CA GLU A 45 8.46 3.56 7.68
C GLU A 45 9.71 3.54 6.79
N LEU A 46 9.92 4.58 5.97
CA LEU A 46 11.14 4.72 5.16
C LEU A 46 12.39 4.83 6.05
N MET A 47 12.31 5.54 7.17
CA MET A 47 13.43 5.67 8.13
C MET A 47 13.79 4.33 8.77
N LYS A 48 12.86 3.38 8.85
CA LYS A 48 13.11 2.01 9.33
C LYS A 48 13.75 1.12 8.26
N CYS A 49 13.70 1.51 6.97
CA CYS A 49 14.24 0.75 5.85
C CYS A 49 15.46 1.45 5.23
N ALA A 50 16.63 1.29 5.85
CA ALA A 50 17.88 1.93 5.38
C ALA A 50 18.22 1.68 3.90
N PRO A 51 18.07 0.45 3.33
CA PRO A 51 18.35 0.22 1.92
C PRO A 51 17.43 0.99 0.96
N LEU A 52 16.15 1.14 1.32
CA LEU A 52 15.21 1.90 0.51
C LEU A 52 15.50 3.41 0.59
N LYS A 53 15.84 3.90 1.78
CA LYS A 53 16.24 5.30 1.98
C LYS A 53 17.43 5.67 1.08
N GLN A 54 18.44 4.82 1.00
CA GLN A 54 19.59 5.03 0.11
C GLN A 54 19.18 5.04 -1.37
N ARG A 55 18.27 4.14 -1.78
CA ARG A 55 17.75 4.11 -3.16
C ARG A 55 16.95 5.35 -3.54
N LEU A 56 16.34 6.02 -2.56
CA LEU A 56 15.56 7.24 -2.78
C LEU A 56 16.38 8.52 -2.62
N GLU A 57 17.67 8.42 -2.34
CA GLU A 57 18.55 9.57 -2.29
C GLU A 57 18.56 10.31 -3.63
N GLY A 58 18.22 11.60 -3.62
CA GLY A 58 18.07 12.42 -4.84
C GLY A 58 16.80 12.17 -5.65
N ALA A 59 15.94 11.23 -5.25
CA ALA A 59 14.65 11.04 -5.90
C ALA A 59 13.68 12.19 -5.56
N LYS A 60 12.84 12.56 -6.53
CA LYS A 60 11.77 13.54 -6.34
C LYS A 60 10.42 12.84 -6.28
N GLN A 61 9.66 13.08 -5.21
CA GLN A 61 8.28 12.64 -5.12
C GLN A 61 7.43 13.38 -6.18
N LEU A 62 6.77 12.61 -7.05
CA LEU A 62 5.99 13.15 -8.17
C LEU A 62 4.50 13.35 -7.85
N PHE A 63 3.96 12.59 -6.89
CA PHE A 63 2.55 12.60 -6.52
C PHE A 63 2.38 12.56 -5.00
N PRO A 64 1.25 13.07 -4.45
CA PRO A 64 0.91 12.88 -3.04
C PRO A 64 0.81 11.39 -2.68
N ILE A 65 1.07 11.06 -1.40
CA ILE A 65 0.87 9.70 -0.90
C ILE A 65 -0.62 9.36 -0.95
N GLN A 66 -0.94 8.29 -1.68
CA GLN A 66 -2.28 7.73 -1.74
C GLN A 66 -2.41 6.60 -0.73
N THR A 67 -3.58 6.50 -0.10
CA THR A 67 -3.89 5.41 0.83
C THR A 67 -5.05 4.58 0.32
N THR A 68 -4.96 3.28 0.55
CA THR A 68 -6.04 2.33 0.33
C THR A 68 -6.01 1.36 1.51
N LYS A 69 -7.19 1.00 2.01
CA LYS A 69 -7.38 0.08 3.13
C LYS A 69 -8.39 -1.00 2.72
N ASP A 70 -8.55 -2.03 3.54
CA ASP A 70 -9.61 -3.04 3.42
C ASP A 70 -9.60 -3.79 2.07
N PHE A 71 -8.41 -4.13 1.55
CA PHE A 71 -8.26 -4.80 0.25
C PHE A 71 -8.54 -6.31 0.27
N SER A 72 -8.72 -6.93 1.44
CA SER A 72 -9.01 -8.37 1.54
C SER A 72 -10.52 -8.57 1.67
N TYR A 73 -11.17 -8.97 0.58
CA TYR A 73 -12.59 -9.23 0.57
C TYR A 73 -12.98 -10.26 -0.48
N ARG A 74 -14.16 -10.86 -0.28
CA ARG A 74 -14.74 -11.83 -1.20
C ARG A 74 -16.26 -11.72 -1.16
N ALA A 75 -16.87 -11.49 -2.31
CA ALA A 75 -18.31 -11.56 -2.49
C ALA A 75 -18.80 -13.00 -2.23
N SER A 76 -19.97 -13.13 -1.62
CA SER A 76 -20.57 -14.43 -1.31
C SER A 76 -20.96 -15.23 -2.55
N ARG A 77 -21.12 -14.56 -3.72
CA ARG A 77 -21.55 -15.17 -4.97
C ARG A 77 -20.87 -14.51 -6.16
N ILE A 78 -20.27 -15.30 -7.06
CA ILE A 78 -19.53 -14.80 -8.24
C ILE A 78 -20.43 -14.51 -9.44
N ALA A 79 -21.56 -15.20 -9.58
CA ALA A 79 -22.45 -15.06 -10.73
C ALA A 79 -23.89 -15.41 -10.36
N GLY A 80 -24.85 -14.86 -11.11
CA GLY A 80 -26.27 -15.16 -11.03
C GLY A 80 -26.93 -15.13 -12.40
N ASN A 81 -28.26 -15.21 -12.45
CA ASN A 81 -28.97 -15.15 -13.73
C ASN A 81 -28.67 -13.81 -14.42
N ASN A 82 -28.00 -13.89 -15.58
CA ASN A 82 -27.62 -12.76 -16.43
C ASN A 82 -26.58 -11.79 -15.83
N TRP A 83 -25.77 -12.21 -14.85
CA TRP A 83 -24.63 -11.40 -14.39
C TRP A 83 -23.47 -12.24 -13.86
N VAL A 84 -22.26 -11.66 -13.92
CA VAL A 84 -21.02 -12.23 -13.37
C VAL A 84 -20.15 -11.10 -12.81
N LEU A 85 -19.45 -11.37 -11.72
CA LEU A 85 -18.43 -10.50 -11.15
C LEU A 85 -17.05 -10.92 -11.67
N VAL A 86 -16.22 -9.94 -12.03
CA VAL A 86 -14.89 -10.18 -12.62
C VAL A 86 -13.84 -9.37 -11.87
N GLY A 87 -12.69 -9.98 -11.61
CA GLY A 87 -11.57 -9.38 -10.88
C GLY A 87 -11.96 -8.96 -9.46
N ASP A 88 -11.51 -7.79 -9.05
CA ASP A 88 -11.77 -7.17 -7.75
C ASP A 88 -13.27 -7.11 -7.41
N ALA A 89 -14.17 -7.02 -8.39
CA ALA A 89 -15.61 -7.04 -8.12
C ALA A 89 -16.08 -8.34 -7.41
N PHE A 90 -15.39 -9.46 -7.60
CA PHE A 90 -15.65 -10.69 -6.85
C PHE A 90 -14.82 -10.75 -5.57
N GLY A 91 -13.54 -10.37 -5.63
CA GLY A 91 -12.70 -10.39 -4.45
C GLY A 91 -11.25 -10.06 -4.78
N LEU A 92 -10.57 -9.57 -3.75
CA LEU A 92 -9.15 -9.21 -3.78
C LEU A 92 -8.49 -9.79 -2.53
N LEU A 93 -7.26 -10.29 -2.69
CA LEU A 93 -6.46 -10.85 -1.59
C LEU A 93 -5.34 -9.88 -1.23
N GLY A 94 -5.14 -9.73 0.07
CA GLY A 94 -4.36 -8.63 0.63
C GLY A 94 -2.88 -8.83 0.90
N SER A 95 -2.33 -9.98 0.53
CA SER A 95 -0.89 -10.17 0.59
C SER A 95 -0.48 -11.17 -0.48
N PRO A 96 0.32 -10.75 -1.48
CA PRO A 96 0.94 -11.66 -2.43
C PRO A 96 2.25 -12.23 -1.89
N VAL A 97 2.52 -12.17 -0.58
CA VAL A 97 3.64 -12.92 0.00
C VAL A 97 3.29 -14.40 -0.13
N LEU A 98 3.63 -14.98 -1.30
CA LEU A 98 3.74 -16.41 -1.47
C LEU A 98 4.61 -16.92 -0.31
N PRO A 99 4.20 -17.96 0.42
CA PRO A 99 5.07 -18.55 1.42
C PRO A 99 6.40 -18.86 0.72
N ALA A 100 7.50 -18.35 1.29
CA ALA A 100 8.83 -18.75 0.85
C ALA A 100 8.89 -20.28 0.94
N ALA A 101 9.17 -20.93 -0.19
CA ALA A 101 9.49 -22.34 -0.25
C ALA A 101 10.86 -22.60 0.39
#